data_AF-A0A3S0B1M4-F1
#
_entry.id   AF-A0A3S0B1M4-F1
#
_cell.length_a   1.000
_cell.length_b   1.000
_cell.length_c   1.000
_cell.angle_alpha   90.00
_cell.angle_beta   90.00
_cell.angle_gamma   90.00
#
_symmetry.space_group_name_H-M   'P 1'
#
loop_
_entity.id
_entity.type
_entity.pdbx_description
1 polymer ?
#
loop_
_entity_poly.entity_id
_entity_poly.type
_entity_poly.pdbx_seq_one_letter_code
_entity_poly.pdbx_strand_id
1 'polypeptide(L)'
;MDDVPEITPEVTANPSAPQIKIKGPTYPIYLFEEGVELPEDERFYLVTKTGIYFNKKTKAGDALVPVDGIPWLMEPDLEMRLKLPKVPARIIAQALTFFRKVYDKYNSEAYVTLMYSSKNNEYQLHCPKQTVSHSSVNYDRTDQPEYQDRVQNDWQMVGTIHSHCNFSAFHSGTDVGDEATFDGIHITLGNVDRNQISIASSVAINEKREELLPEKSCSGVVRAAVADDSKFMSFSRDQYYDIEMSEEDAQQLVLDAEIIENEWMPKVSKQGWQYGGKRSFFQQGGNQQYPNVWTYNNIVEKSTEKNEKNADTNSSQFLGEDFDTYLY
;
A
#
# COMPACT_ATOMS: atom_id res chain seq x y z
N MET A 1 -12.74 39.56 -42.88
CA MET A 1 -11.52 38.81 -42.49
C MET A 1 -10.93 39.68 -41.43
N ASP A 2 -11.34 39.45 -40.20
CA ASP A 2 -11.10 40.37 -39.10
C ASP A 2 -9.83 39.92 -38.38
N ASP A 3 -8.90 40.86 -38.21
CA ASP A 3 -7.62 40.67 -37.54
C ASP A 3 -7.82 40.17 -36.10
N VAL A 4 -7.19 39.05 -35.77
CA VAL A 4 -7.09 38.55 -34.40
C VAL A 4 -5.89 39.24 -33.74
N PRO A 5 -6.03 39.92 -32.60
CA PRO A 5 -4.91 40.58 -31.94
C PRO A 5 -3.97 39.54 -31.32
N GLU A 6 -2.69 39.70 -31.61
CA GLU A 6 -1.59 38.93 -31.03
C GLU A 6 -1.41 39.35 -29.56
N ILE A 7 -1.71 38.43 -28.63
CA ILE A 7 -1.57 38.66 -27.19
C ILE A 7 -0.20 38.13 -26.78
N THR A 8 0.81 39.00 -26.69
CA THR A 8 2.08 38.67 -26.04
C THR A 8 1.88 38.66 -24.52
N PRO A 9 2.14 37.56 -23.80
CA PRO A 9 2.05 37.55 -22.34
C PRO A 9 3.25 38.32 -21.77
N GLU A 10 3.02 39.55 -21.30
CA GLU A 10 3.96 40.22 -20.40
C GLU A 10 3.96 39.48 -19.04
N VAL A 11 5.01 38.68 -18.82
CA VAL A 11 5.32 38.11 -17.50
C VAL A 11 5.79 39.25 -16.60
N THR A 12 4.86 39.88 -15.89
CA THR A 12 5.19 40.83 -14.83
C THR A 12 5.60 40.03 -13.59
N ALA A 13 6.90 40.04 -13.28
CA ALA A 13 7.44 39.38 -12.10
C ALA A 13 6.79 39.93 -10.82
N ASN A 14 6.22 39.04 -10.00
CA ASN A 14 5.62 39.38 -8.72
C ASN A 14 6.72 39.87 -7.74
N PRO A 15 6.70 41.13 -7.28
CA PRO A 15 7.74 41.71 -6.41
C PRO A 15 7.75 41.13 -4.98
N SER A 16 6.82 40.23 -4.65
CA SER A 16 6.66 39.63 -3.32
C SER A 16 7.38 38.29 -3.17
N ALA A 17 8.00 37.76 -4.23
CA ALA A 17 8.78 36.53 -4.13
C ALA A 17 10.03 36.78 -3.26
N PRO A 18 10.31 35.93 -2.25
CA PRO A 18 11.50 36.09 -1.43
C PRO A 18 12.73 36.05 -2.34
N GLN A 19 13.57 37.10 -2.29
CA GLN A 19 14.83 37.12 -3.02
C GLN A 19 15.77 36.07 -2.43
N ILE A 20 15.81 34.89 -3.04
CA ILE A 20 16.70 33.80 -2.63
C ILE A 20 18.13 34.22 -2.97
N LYS A 21 18.95 34.47 -1.95
CA LYS A 21 20.40 34.64 -2.12
C LYS A 21 21.02 33.29 -2.49
N ILE A 22 21.28 33.08 -3.78
CA ILE A 22 21.97 31.89 -4.29
C ILE A 22 23.40 31.87 -3.74
N LYS A 23 23.76 30.83 -2.98
CA LYS A 23 25.15 30.58 -2.54
C LYS A 23 25.85 29.72 -3.60
N GLY A 24 26.52 30.34 -4.58
CA GLY A 24 27.30 29.62 -5.59
C GLY A 24 27.60 30.47 -6.83
N PRO A 25 28.47 30.01 -7.75
CA PRO A 25 28.58 30.64 -9.06
C PRO A 25 27.21 30.62 -9.74
N THR A 26 26.66 31.78 -10.06
CA THR A 26 25.34 31.92 -10.68
C THR A 26 25.44 31.69 -12.18
N TYR A 27 25.51 30.43 -12.60
CA TYR A 27 25.24 30.10 -14.00
C TYR A 27 23.72 30.10 -14.22
N PRO A 28 23.19 30.76 -15.27
CA PRO A 28 21.77 30.73 -15.57
C PRO A 28 21.29 29.30 -15.86
N ILE A 29 20.02 29.07 -15.57
CA ILE A 29 19.33 27.79 -15.81
C ILE A 29 18.23 28.08 -16.84
N TYR A 30 18.23 27.34 -17.94
CA TYR A 30 17.23 27.43 -19.00
C TYR A 30 16.39 26.15 -19.04
N LEU A 31 15.09 26.30 -19.30
CA LEU A 31 14.22 25.18 -19.65
C LEU A 31 14.25 25.02 -21.17
N PHE A 32 14.50 23.80 -21.66
CA PHE A 32 14.60 23.54 -23.09
C PHE A 32 13.23 23.30 -23.70
N GLU A 33 12.64 24.37 -24.22
CA GLU A 33 11.34 24.38 -24.90
C GLU A 33 11.51 24.84 -26.36
N GLU A 34 10.47 24.61 -27.17
CA GLU A 34 10.46 25.08 -28.56
C GLU A 34 10.53 26.61 -28.61
N GLY A 35 11.41 27.16 -29.46
CA GLY A 35 11.59 28.61 -29.61
C GLY A 35 12.49 29.27 -28.55
N VAL A 36 13.11 28.49 -27.64
CA VAL A 36 14.05 29.05 -26.65
C VAL A 36 15.39 29.39 -27.32
N GLU A 37 15.74 30.67 -27.33
CA GLU A 37 17.06 31.14 -27.73
C GLU A 37 18.06 30.93 -26.58
N LEU A 38 19.11 30.14 -26.84
CA LEU A 38 20.17 29.86 -25.87
C LEU A 38 21.33 30.85 -26.06
N PRO A 39 21.95 31.33 -24.97
CA PRO A 39 23.06 32.27 -25.08
C PRO A 39 24.28 31.60 -25.71
N GLU A 40 24.90 32.25 -26.69
CA GLU A 40 26.03 31.65 -27.40
C GLU A 40 27.28 31.55 -26.52
N ASP A 41 27.67 32.59 -25.78
CA ASP A 41 28.98 32.67 -25.13
C ASP A 41 28.99 32.50 -23.61
N GLU A 42 27.89 31.97 -23.05
CA GLU A 42 27.72 31.84 -21.61
C GLU A 42 27.79 30.39 -21.12
N ARG A 43 28.20 30.23 -19.86
CA ARG A 43 28.07 28.95 -19.16
C ARG A 43 26.69 28.88 -18.52
N PHE A 44 25.94 27.85 -18.84
CA PHE A 44 24.58 27.69 -18.35
C PHE A 44 24.23 26.23 -18.15
N TYR A 45 23.23 25.99 -17.31
CA TYR A 45 22.56 24.70 -17.22
C TYR A 45 21.31 24.70 -18.08
N LEU A 46 21.03 23.58 -18.72
CA LEU A 46 19.85 23.38 -19.55
C LEU A 46 19.07 22.18 -19.00
N VAL A 47 17.85 22.42 -18.55
CA VAL A 47 16.91 21.38 -18.12
C VAL A 47 16.13 20.91 -19.35
N THR A 48 16.26 19.65 -19.69
CA THR A 48 15.64 19.03 -20.86
C THR A 48 14.70 17.90 -20.46
N LYS A 49 13.95 17.35 -21.42
CA LYS A 49 13.13 16.15 -21.22
C LYS A 49 13.90 14.97 -20.61
N THR A 50 15.19 14.82 -20.90
CA THR A 50 15.99 13.64 -20.52
C THR A 50 16.92 13.90 -19.34
N GLY A 51 16.93 15.11 -18.78
CA GLY A 51 17.78 15.47 -17.66
C GLY A 51 18.47 16.83 -17.85
N ILE A 52 19.51 17.06 -17.03
CA ILE A 52 20.21 18.33 -16.96
C ILE A 52 21.49 18.25 -17.81
N TYR A 53 21.73 19.29 -18.60
CA TYR A 53 22.94 19.47 -19.39
C TYR A 53 23.68 20.72 -18.95
N PHE A 54 24.99 20.76 -19.17
CA PHE A 54 25.83 21.92 -18.88
C PHE A 54 26.52 22.39 -20.16
N ASN A 55 26.28 23.65 -20.52
CA ASN A 55 26.98 24.32 -21.61
C ASN A 55 28.26 24.94 -21.10
N LYS A 56 29.38 24.62 -21.75
CA LYS A 56 30.68 25.19 -21.42
C LYS A 56 31.52 25.39 -22.67
N LYS A 57 31.86 26.65 -22.93
CA LYS A 57 32.90 27.02 -23.89
C LYS A 57 34.27 27.07 -23.23
N THR A 58 35.27 26.48 -23.87
CA THR A 58 36.67 26.47 -23.40
C THR A 58 37.63 26.61 -24.57
N LYS A 59 38.90 26.94 -24.28
CA LYS A 59 39.95 26.93 -25.31
C LYS A 59 40.16 25.55 -25.97
N ALA A 60 39.71 24.47 -25.32
CA ALA A 60 39.80 23.11 -25.85
C ALA A 60 38.61 22.72 -26.74
N GLY A 61 37.51 23.48 -26.69
CA GLY A 61 36.27 23.19 -27.39
C GLY A 61 35.03 23.60 -26.60
N ASP A 62 33.91 23.57 -27.31
CA ASP A 62 32.58 23.92 -26.82
C ASP A 62 31.77 22.64 -26.63
N ALA A 63 31.04 22.54 -25.52
CA ALA A 63 30.30 21.33 -25.20
C ALA A 63 29.00 21.64 -24.46
N LEU A 64 27.92 20.96 -24.88
CA LEU A 64 26.68 20.79 -24.14
C LEU A 64 26.57 19.31 -23.76
N VAL A 65 26.83 18.99 -22.50
CA VAL A 65 26.96 17.60 -22.04
C VAL A 65 26.03 17.31 -20.86
N PRO A 66 25.50 16.09 -20.75
CA PRO A 66 24.68 15.71 -19.60
C PRO A 66 25.51 15.77 -18.31
N VAL A 67 24.86 16.15 -17.22
CA VAL A 67 25.44 16.20 -15.86
C VAL A 67 24.45 15.60 -14.86
N ASP A 68 24.98 15.02 -13.79
CA ASP A 68 24.16 14.36 -12.76
C ASP A 68 23.28 15.34 -11.96
N GLY A 69 23.66 16.62 -11.95
CA GLY A 69 22.94 17.67 -11.23
C GLY A 69 23.70 18.98 -11.18
N ILE A 70 23.16 19.94 -10.41
CA ILE A 70 23.78 21.24 -10.17
C ILE A 70 24.49 21.18 -8.81
N PRO A 71 25.84 21.21 -8.75
CA PRO A 71 26.60 20.81 -7.55
C PRO A 71 26.33 21.57 -6.25
N TRP A 72 25.74 22.77 -6.32
CA TRP A 72 25.45 23.61 -5.14
C TRP A 72 23.97 23.60 -4.72
N LEU A 73 23.11 22.88 -5.46
CA LEU A 73 21.73 22.67 -5.04
C LEU A 73 21.69 21.51 -4.03
N MET A 74 20.80 21.62 -3.05
CA MET A 74 20.56 20.55 -2.10
C MET A 74 19.71 19.48 -2.78
N GLU A 75 20.01 18.22 -2.49
CA GLU A 75 19.10 17.12 -2.76
C GLU A 75 17.95 17.21 -1.75
N PRO A 76 16.68 17.30 -2.19
CA PRO A 76 15.56 17.22 -1.27
C PRO A 76 15.47 15.80 -0.72
N ASP A 77 15.11 15.67 0.56
CA ASP A 77 14.73 14.38 1.11
C ASP A 77 13.43 13.90 0.42
N LEU A 78 13.34 12.59 0.16
CA LEU A 78 12.08 11.99 -0.25
C LEU A 78 11.10 12.13 0.91
N GLU A 79 9.96 12.78 0.67
CA GLU A 79 8.90 12.92 1.65
C GLU A 79 7.61 12.29 1.13
N MET A 80 7.31 11.06 1.56
CA MET A 80 5.99 10.46 1.35
C MET A 80 5.07 10.75 2.52
N ARG A 81 3.95 11.44 2.24
CA ARG A 81 2.93 11.75 3.24
C ARG A 81 1.60 11.13 2.85
N LEU A 82 1.26 10.03 3.53
CA LEU A 82 -0.04 9.41 3.37
C LEU A 82 -1.13 10.27 4.03
N LYS A 83 -2.07 10.77 3.22
CA LYS A 83 -3.23 11.57 3.68
C LYS A 83 -4.46 10.71 3.96
N LEU A 84 -4.42 9.45 3.57
CA LEU A 84 -5.52 8.51 3.76
C LEU A 84 -5.67 8.16 5.25
N PRO A 85 -6.92 8.00 5.75
CA PRO A 85 -7.13 7.43 7.08
C PRO A 85 -6.60 5.99 7.12
N LYS A 86 -6.29 5.46 8.30
CA LYS A 86 -5.85 4.07 8.41
C LYS A 86 -6.92 3.11 7.88
N VAL A 87 -6.50 2.06 7.18
CA VAL A 87 -7.38 0.99 6.71
C VAL A 87 -7.97 0.24 7.92
N PRO A 88 -9.30 0.18 8.07
CA PRO A 88 -9.93 -0.49 9.21
C PRO A 88 -9.65 -1.99 9.27
N ALA A 89 -9.55 -2.53 10.50
CA ALA A 89 -9.38 -3.97 10.74
C ALA A 89 -10.43 -4.83 10.03
N ARG A 90 -11.69 -4.37 9.94
CA ARG A 90 -12.74 -5.05 9.18
C ARG A 90 -12.37 -5.28 7.72
N ILE A 91 -11.78 -4.27 7.06
CA ILE A 91 -11.35 -4.36 5.65
C ILE A 91 -10.22 -5.38 5.50
N ILE A 92 -9.25 -5.38 6.42
CA ILE A 92 -8.18 -6.38 6.44
C ILE A 92 -8.74 -7.79 6.67
N ALA A 93 -9.71 -7.94 7.58
CA ALA A 93 -10.36 -9.21 7.86
C ALA A 93 -11.23 -9.72 6.70
N GLN A 94 -11.90 -8.83 5.97
CA GLN A 94 -12.64 -9.15 4.76
C GLN A 94 -11.70 -9.70 3.69
N ALA A 95 -10.59 -9.01 3.42
CA ALA A 95 -9.55 -9.49 2.51
C ALA A 95 -9.01 -10.86 2.96
N LEU A 96 -8.65 -11.01 4.23
CA LEU A 96 -8.16 -12.27 4.80
C LEU A 96 -9.18 -13.42 4.64
N THR A 97 -10.47 -13.14 4.85
CA THR A 97 -11.55 -14.12 4.71
C THR A 97 -11.64 -14.62 3.27
N PHE A 98 -11.56 -13.71 2.30
CA PHE A 98 -11.50 -14.06 0.89
C PHE A 98 -10.25 -14.87 0.56
N PHE A 99 -9.08 -14.43 1.02
CA PHE A 99 -7.81 -15.11 0.74
C PHE A 99 -7.76 -16.52 1.31
N ARG A 100 -8.30 -16.74 2.51
CA ARG A 100 -8.46 -18.08 3.09
C ARG A 100 -9.33 -18.98 2.21
N LYS A 101 -10.48 -18.49 1.72
CA LYS A 101 -11.34 -19.26 0.81
C LYS A 101 -10.63 -19.62 -0.50
N VAL A 102 -9.85 -18.69 -1.07
CA VAL A 102 -9.05 -18.96 -2.27
C VAL A 102 -7.96 -19.99 -1.97
N TYR A 103 -7.26 -19.86 -0.84
CA TYR A 103 -6.25 -20.81 -0.39
C TYR A 103 -6.84 -22.21 -0.16
N ASP A 104 -7.97 -22.32 0.54
CA ASP A 104 -8.63 -23.60 0.81
C ASP A 104 -9.06 -24.30 -0.48
N LYS A 105 -9.54 -23.53 -1.47
CA LYS A 105 -10.02 -24.06 -2.74
C LYS A 105 -8.90 -24.38 -3.73
N TYR A 106 -7.87 -23.54 -3.80
CA TYR A 106 -6.88 -23.56 -4.88
C TYR A 106 -5.42 -23.67 -4.43
N ASN A 107 -5.12 -23.48 -3.14
CA ASN A 107 -3.77 -23.33 -2.58
C ASN A 107 -2.96 -22.25 -3.33
N SER A 108 -3.61 -21.11 -3.55
CA SER A 108 -3.13 -20.01 -4.39
C SER A 108 -3.25 -18.66 -3.70
N GLU A 109 -2.46 -17.69 -4.18
CA GLU A 109 -2.56 -16.28 -3.83
C GLU A 109 -3.83 -15.67 -4.41
N ALA A 110 -4.24 -14.51 -3.90
CA ALA A 110 -5.39 -13.76 -4.37
C ALA A 110 -5.17 -12.26 -4.22
N TYR A 111 -5.94 -11.47 -4.95
CA TYR A 111 -5.82 -10.03 -5.03
C TYR A 111 -7.18 -9.35 -4.87
N VAL A 112 -7.20 -8.19 -4.19
CA VAL A 112 -8.30 -7.24 -4.17
C VAL A 112 -7.78 -5.81 -4.32
N THR A 113 -8.59 -4.96 -4.96
CA THR A 113 -8.32 -3.52 -5.07
C THR A 113 -8.89 -2.81 -3.84
N LEU A 114 -8.08 -1.97 -3.20
CA LEU A 114 -8.52 -1.10 -2.12
C LEU A 114 -9.09 0.20 -2.68
N MET A 115 -10.36 0.46 -2.38
CA MET A 115 -11.08 1.66 -2.77
C MET A 115 -11.33 2.54 -1.55
N TYR A 116 -11.32 3.85 -1.74
CA TYR A 116 -11.66 4.82 -0.71
C TYR A 116 -12.59 5.89 -1.27
N SER A 117 -13.58 6.28 -0.46
CA SER A 117 -14.49 7.40 -0.74
C SER A 117 -14.17 8.54 0.21
N SER A 118 -13.75 9.69 -0.33
CA SER A 118 -13.54 10.88 0.51
C SER A 118 -14.86 11.51 0.95
N LYS A 119 -15.93 11.29 0.16
CA LYS A 119 -17.29 11.72 0.46
C LYS A 119 -17.85 10.99 1.69
N ASN A 120 -17.67 9.67 1.75
CA ASN A 120 -18.22 8.84 2.83
C ASN A 120 -17.20 8.62 3.95
N ASN A 121 -15.91 8.91 3.72
CA ASN A 121 -14.80 8.60 4.61
C ASN A 121 -14.73 7.10 4.94
N GLU A 122 -14.91 6.28 3.91
CA GLU A 122 -15.04 4.83 4.02
C GLU A 122 -14.12 4.12 3.03
N TYR A 123 -13.77 2.89 3.40
CA TYR A 123 -13.05 1.96 2.53
C TYR A 123 -13.99 0.86 2.06
N GLN A 124 -13.74 0.38 0.85
CA GLN A 124 -14.34 -0.87 0.37
C GLN A 124 -13.31 -1.65 -0.46
N LEU A 125 -13.57 -2.95 -0.62
CA LEU A 125 -12.76 -3.83 -1.46
C LEU A 125 -13.51 -4.15 -2.74
N HIS A 126 -12.77 -4.17 -3.85
CA HIS A 126 -13.27 -4.69 -5.11
C HIS A 126 -12.45 -5.92 -5.51
N CYS A 127 -13.13 -7.05 -5.76
CA CYS A 127 -12.51 -8.24 -6.31
C CYS A 127 -12.66 -8.21 -7.85
N PRO A 128 -11.56 -8.00 -8.60
CA PRO A 128 -11.57 -8.20 -10.05
C PRO A 128 -11.56 -9.69 -10.40
N LYS A 129 -11.95 -10.01 -11.63
CA LYS A 129 -11.65 -11.30 -12.26
C LYS A 129 -10.16 -11.59 -12.20
N GLN A 130 -9.81 -12.80 -11.78
CA GLN A 130 -8.42 -13.17 -11.58
C GLN A 130 -8.14 -14.64 -11.87
N THR A 131 -6.94 -14.90 -12.38
CA THR A 131 -6.35 -16.21 -12.54
C THR A 131 -5.20 -16.35 -11.56
N VAL A 132 -5.32 -17.30 -10.64
CA VAL A 132 -4.46 -17.42 -9.47
C VAL A 132 -3.52 -18.63 -9.56
N SER A 133 -2.32 -18.46 -9.04
CA SER A 133 -1.31 -19.51 -8.85
C SER A 133 -0.74 -19.43 -7.42
N HIS A 134 0.14 -20.35 -7.04
CA HIS A 134 0.74 -20.36 -5.71
C HIS A 134 1.67 -19.17 -5.43
N SER A 135 2.14 -18.48 -6.47
CA SER A 135 3.17 -17.44 -6.37
C SER A 135 2.93 -16.26 -7.32
N SER A 136 1.70 -16.12 -7.82
CA SER A 136 1.33 -15.01 -8.70
C SER A 136 -0.18 -14.91 -8.85
N VAL A 137 -0.68 -13.68 -9.01
CA VAL A 137 -2.07 -13.40 -9.39
C VAL A 137 -2.08 -12.57 -10.67
N ASN A 138 -2.77 -13.06 -11.70
CA ASN A 138 -3.08 -12.26 -12.89
C ASN A 138 -4.54 -11.80 -12.80
N TYR A 139 -4.76 -10.49 -12.69
CA TYR A 139 -6.08 -9.91 -12.50
C TYR A 139 -6.44 -8.91 -13.61
N ASP A 140 -7.72 -8.83 -13.92
CA ASP A 140 -8.25 -7.90 -14.91
C ASP A 140 -8.30 -6.48 -14.31
N ARG A 141 -7.32 -5.64 -14.69
CA ARG A 141 -7.24 -4.23 -14.27
C ARG A 141 -8.44 -3.38 -14.75
N THR A 142 -9.17 -3.85 -15.76
CA THR A 142 -10.36 -3.17 -16.31
C THR A 142 -11.66 -3.56 -15.61
N ASP A 143 -11.65 -4.65 -14.83
CA ASP A 143 -12.77 -5.03 -13.97
C ASP A 143 -12.80 -4.09 -12.77
N GLN A 144 -13.70 -3.11 -12.83
CA GLN A 144 -13.86 -2.02 -11.87
C GLN A 144 -15.32 -1.95 -11.41
N PRO A 145 -15.61 -1.38 -10.22
CA PRO A 145 -16.98 -1.09 -9.82
C PRO A 145 -17.68 -0.21 -10.87
N GLU A 146 -19.02 -0.30 -10.94
CA GLU A 146 -19.80 0.43 -11.94
C GLU A 146 -19.47 1.93 -11.95
N TYR A 147 -19.28 2.51 -13.14
CA TYR A 147 -18.86 3.90 -13.28
C TYR A 147 -19.80 4.88 -12.56
N GLN A 148 -21.11 4.63 -12.64
CA GLN A 148 -22.11 5.48 -11.99
C GLN A 148 -21.96 5.47 -10.47
N ASP A 149 -21.81 4.29 -9.86
CA ASP A 149 -21.57 4.16 -8.43
C ASP A 149 -20.25 4.82 -8.01
N ARG A 150 -19.18 4.59 -8.78
CA ARG A 150 -17.88 5.21 -8.50
C ARG A 150 -17.92 6.73 -8.51
N VAL A 151 -18.61 7.33 -9.48
CA VAL A 151 -18.74 8.79 -9.56
C VAL A 151 -19.70 9.32 -8.49
N GLN A 152 -20.83 8.66 -8.28
CA GLN A 152 -21.85 9.10 -7.32
C GLN A 152 -21.33 9.09 -5.88
N ASN A 153 -20.51 8.09 -5.53
CA ASN A 153 -19.99 7.87 -4.20
C ASN A 153 -18.50 8.21 -4.06
N ASP A 154 -17.87 8.82 -5.07
CA ASP A 154 -16.46 9.24 -5.07
C ASP A 154 -15.48 8.10 -4.75
N TRP A 155 -15.71 6.90 -5.30
CA TRP A 155 -14.84 5.76 -5.09
C TRP A 155 -13.58 5.84 -5.97
N GLN A 156 -12.45 6.00 -5.29
CA GLN A 156 -11.12 6.06 -5.90
C GLN A 156 -10.30 4.82 -5.52
N MET A 157 -9.54 4.30 -6.49
CA MET A 157 -8.55 3.28 -6.23
C MET A 157 -7.40 3.92 -5.47
N VAL A 158 -7.07 3.40 -4.29
CA VAL A 158 -6.04 3.99 -3.41
C VAL A 158 -5.00 2.98 -2.93
N GLY A 159 -5.05 1.76 -3.44
CA GLY A 159 -4.13 0.72 -3.02
C GLY A 159 -4.53 -0.69 -3.45
N THR A 160 -3.74 -1.65 -3.01
CA THR A 160 -3.93 -3.08 -3.26
C THR A 160 -3.82 -3.85 -1.97
N ILE A 161 -4.51 -4.99 -1.92
CA ILE A 161 -4.24 -6.02 -0.93
C ILE A 161 -4.09 -7.35 -1.66
N HIS A 162 -3.01 -8.08 -1.41
CA HIS A 162 -2.85 -9.46 -1.89
C HIS A 162 -2.40 -10.41 -0.80
N SER A 163 -2.54 -11.71 -1.06
CA SER A 163 -2.05 -12.74 -0.16
C SER A 163 -0.75 -13.38 -0.62
N HIS A 164 0.06 -13.74 0.37
CA HIS A 164 1.00 -14.85 0.30
C HIS A 164 0.36 -16.04 0.99
N CYS A 165 0.47 -17.24 0.40
CA CYS A 165 -0.23 -18.44 0.85
C CYS A 165 0.11 -18.84 2.31
N ASN A 166 0.97 -19.84 2.48
CA ASN A 166 1.37 -20.38 3.78
C ASN A 166 2.74 -19.84 4.25
N PHE A 167 3.22 -18.75 3.64
CA PHE A 167 4.51 -18.14 3.90
C PHE A 167 4.37 -16.65 4.23
N SER A 168 5.45 -16.08 4.76
CA SER A 168 5.45 -14.72 5.30
C SER A 168 5.17 -13.66 4.25
N ALA A 169 4.52 -12.57 4.68
CA ALA A 169 4.33 -11.37 3.86
C ALA A 169 5.66 -10.67 3.61
N PHE A 170 5.93 -10.34 2.35
CA PHE A 170 7.02 -9.48 1.91
C PHE A 170 6.62 -8.88 0.55
N HIS A 171 7.23 -7.76 0.15
CA HIS A 171 7.05 -7.25 -1.20
C HIS A 171 8.12 -7.90 -2.10
N SER A 172 7.72 -8.79 -3.00
CA SER A 172 8.64 -9.44 -3.95
C SER A 172 9.01 -8.49 -5.10
N GLY A 173 10.08 -8.79 -5.84
CA GLY A 173 10.46 -7.99 -7.01
C GLY A 173 9.39 -7.95 -8.11
N THR A 174 8.51 -8.95 -8.19
CA THR A 174 7.36 -8.98 -9.10
C THR A 174 6.28 -8.00 -8.64
N ASP A 175 6.00 -7.96 -7.33
CA ASP A 175 5.05 -7.00 -6.73
C ASP A 175 5.54 -5.57 -6.91
N VAL A 176 6.85 -5.33 -6.79
CA VAL A 176 7.47 -4.03 -7.05
C VAL A 176 7.24 -3.57 -8.49
N GLY A 177 7.24 -4.49 -9.48
CA GLY A 177 6.99 -4.15 -10.89
C GLY A 177 5.53 -3.88 -11.22
N ASP A 178 4.61 -4.68 -10.68
CA ASP A 178 3.16 -4.50 -10.90
C ASP A 178 2.57 -3.31 -10.14
N GLU A 179 3.17 -2.93 -9.01
CA GLU A 179 2.77 -1.80 -8.18
C GLU A 179 3.56 -0.51 -8.47
N ALA A 180 4.65 -0.56 -9.25
CA ALA A 180 5.42 0.64 -9.61
C ALA A 180 4.57 1.72 -10.29
N THR A 181 3.53 1.32 -11.02
CA THR A 181 2.65 2.23 -11.75
C THR A 181 1.34 2.55 -11.03
N PHE A 182 1.14 2.05 -9.80
CA PHE A 182 -0.09 2.31 -9.05
C PHE A 182 0.22 3.01 -7.74
N ASP A 183 -0.09 4.31 -7.71
CA ASP A 183 0.09 5.11 -6.50
C ASP A 183 -0.93 4.70 -5.42
N GLY A 184 -0.45 4.41 -4.21
CA GLY A 184 -1.33 4.00 -3.12
C GLY A 184 -0.66 3.25 -1.97
N ILE A 185 -1.51 2.71 -1.10
CA ILE A 185 -1.11 1.80 -0.02
C ILE A 185 -1.13 0.37 -0.55
N HIS A 186 -0.06 -0.36 -0.37
CA HIS A 186 0.04 -1.76 -0.76
C HIS A 186 0.19 -2.62 0.49
N ILE A 187 -0.65 -3.63 0.64
CA ILE A 187 -0.69 -4.51 1.80
C ILE A 187 -0.60 -5.96 1.34
N THR A 188 0.32 -6.71 1.94
CA THR A 188 0.46 -8.15 1.70
C THR A 188 0.13 -8.91 2.96
N LEU A 189 -0.78 -9.88 2.88
CA LEU A 189 -1.16 -10.76 3.98
C LEU A 189 -0.56 -12.15 3.77
N GLY A 190 0.36 -12.55 4.64
CA GLY A 190 1.00 -13.87 4.60
C GLY A 190 0.51 -14.79 5.70
N ASN A 191 0.84 -16.08 5.57
CA ASN A 191 0.39 -17.15 6.47
C ASN A 191 -1.13 -17.16 6.66
N VAL A 192 -1.87 -17.03 5.55
CA VAL A 192 -3.34 -16.97 5.60
C VAL A 192 -3.96 -18.27 6.12
N ASP A 193 -3.20 -19.38 6.09
CA ASP A 193 -3.53 -20.69 6.64
C ASP A 193 -3.53 -20.75 8.18
N ARG A 194 -3.11 -19.67 8.86
CA ARG A 194 -2.97 -19.61 10.33
C ARG A 194 -3.84 -18.51 10.93
N ASN A 195 -4.06 -18.60 12.25
CA ASN A 195 -4.78 -17.57 13.00
C ASN A 195 -4.01 -16.26 13.06
N GLN A 196 -2.73 -16.37 13.43
CA GLN A 196 -1.77 -15.28 13.42
C GLN A 196 -1.20 -15.15 12.02
N ILE A 197 -1.36 -13.98 11.41
CA ILE A 197 -0.92 -13.71 10.04
C ILE A 197 0.31 -12.81 10.04
N SER A 198 1.06 -12.83 8.96
CA SER A 198 2.11 -11.82 8.73
C SER A 198 1.55 -10.72 7.83
N ILE A 199 1.95 -9.48 8.07
CA ILE A 199 1.49 -8.32 7.30
C ILE A 199 2.70 -7.50 6.89
N ALA A 200 2.81 -7.22 5.59
CA ALA A 200 3.72 -6.22 5.05
C ALA A 200 2.90 -5.06 4.49
N SER A 201 3.35 -3.83 4.71
CA SER A 201 2.69 -2.64 4.20
C SER A 201 3.71 -1.67 3.65
N SER A 202 3.36 -1.00 2.57
CA SER A 202 4.14 0.07 1.98
C SER A 202 3.25 1.11 1.32
N VAL A 203 3.81 2.28 1.08
CA VAL A 203 3.21 3.30 0.21
C VAL A 203 4.08 3.45 -1.03
N ALA A 204 3.45 3.46 -2.20
CA ALA A 204 4.10 3.75 -3.46
C ALA A 204 3.52 5.04 -4.05
N ILE A 205 4.38 5.97 -4.45
CA ILE A 205 4.02 7.19 -5.17
C ILE A 205 5.11 7.47 -6.20
N ASN A 206 4.74 7.57 -7.47
CA ASN A 206 5.65 7.92 -8.58
C ASN A 206 6.87 6.97 -8.64
N GLU A 207 6.60 5.66 -8.67
CA GLU A 207 7.60 4.56 -8.70
C GLU A 207 8.54 4.49 -7.48
N LYS A 208 8.41 5.41 -6.52
CA LYS A 208 9.13 5.37 -5.25
C LYS A 208 8.27 4.64 -4.23
N ARG A 209 8.91 3.83 -3.38
CA ARG A 209 8.25 3.07 -2.31
C ARG A 209 8.91 3.33 -0.97
N GLU A 210 8.10 3.47 0.07
CA GLU A 210 8.52 3.45 1.47
C GLU A 210 7.76 2.35 2.23
N GLU A 211 8.49 1.55 3.00
CA GLU A 211 7.88 0.57 3.91
C GLU A 211 7.19 1.26 5.08
N LEU A 212 6.00 0.78 5.42
CA LEU A 212 5.22 1.24 6.55
C LEU A 212 5.04 0.09 7.55
N LEU A 213 5.14 0.42 8.84
CA LEU A 213 4.68 -0.52 9.86
C LEU A 213 3.18 -0.76 9.66
N PRO A 214 2.68 -2.02 9.67
CA PRO A 214 1.26 -2.31 9.51
C PRO A 214 0.34 -1.52 10.45
N GLU A 215 0.78 -1.22 11.67
CA GLU A 215 0.01 -0.44 12.65
C GLU A 215 -0.07 1.06 12.32
N LYS A 216 0.77 1.54 11.38
CA LYS A 216 0.72 2.92 10.86
C LYS A 216 -0.25 3.05 9.70
N SER A 217 -0.43 2.01 8.89
CA SER A 217 -1.35 1.99 7.75
C SER A 217 -2.72 1.40 8.08
N CYS A 218 -2.82 0.52 9.07
CA CYS A 218 -4.06 -0.17 9.46
C CYS A 218 -4.43 0.11 10.91
N SER A 219 -5.73 0.25 11.20
CA SER A 219 -6.27 0.29 12.57
C SER A 219 -6.74 -1.11 12.99
N GLY A 220 -6.63 -1.43 14.29
CA GLY A 220 -6.99 -2.75 14.84
C GLY A 220 -6.05 -3.90 14.47
N VAL A 221 -4.98 -3.65 13.70
CA VAL A 221 -3.86 -4.59 13.54
C VAL A 221 -2.93 -4.45 14.74
N VAL A 222 -2.76 -5.53 15.51
CA VAL A 222 -1.92 -5.56 16.71
C VAL A 222 -0.89 -6.67 16.61
N ARG A 223 0.31 -6.43 17.14
CA ARG A 223 1.35 -7.46 17.18
C ARG A 223 0.91 -8.61 18.06
N ALA A 224 0.97 -9.81 17.52
CA ALA A 224 0.73 -11.02 18.29
C ALA A 224 1.87 -11.22 19.30
N ALA A 225 1.53 -11.62 20.53
CA ALA A 225 2.53 -12.01 21.52
C ALA A 225 3.26 -13.25 21.01
N VAL A 226 4.59 -13.17 20.89
CA VAL A 226 5.43 -14.28 20.46
C VAL A 226 5.43 -15.34 21.57
N ALA A 227 4.74 -16.45 21.34
CA ALA A 227 4.82 -17.62 22.20
C ALA A 227 6.03 -18.49 21.80
N ASP A 228 7.27 -17.98 21.92
CA ASP A 228 8.43 -18.87 22.13
C ASP A 228 9.67 -18.13 22.67
N ASP A 229 10.28 -18.77 23.66
CA ASP A 229 11.30 -18.26 24.58
C ASP A 229 12.71 -18.67 24.10
N SER A 230 12.98 -18.56 22.79
CA SER A 230 14.31 -18.82 22.23
C SER A 230 14.99 -17.53 21.77
N LYS A 231 15.73 -16.93 22.70
CA LYS A 231 16.75 -15.91 22.43
C LYS A 231 17.96 -16.55 21.72
N PHE A 232 17.85 -16.87 20.43
CA PHE A 232 19.03 -17.08 19.59
C PHE A 232 18.83 -16.44 18.22
N MET A 233 19.86 -15.73 17.75
CA MET A 233 19.83 -14.83 16.60
C MET A 233 19.12 -15.40 15.36
N SER A 234 18.06 -14.73 14.90
CA SER A 234 17.65 -14.78 13.49
C SER A 234 17.35 -13.35 13.02
N PHE A 235 18.05 -12.94 11.97
CA PHE A 235 17.67 -11.79 11.17
C PHE A 235 16.36 -12.16 10.45
N SER A 236 15.33 -11.32 10.58
CA SER A 236 13.91 -11.62 10.33
C SER A 236 13.26 -12.49 11.42
N ARG A 237 12.70 -11.85 12.45
CA ARG A 237 11.57 -12.43 13.17
C ARG A 237 10.34 -12.11 12.34
N ASP A 238 9.69 -13.13 11.78
CA ASP A 238 8.36 -12.98 11.22
C ASP A 238 7.48 -12.27 12.26
N GLN A 239 7.01 -11.08 11.92
CA GLN A 239 6.13 -10.32 12.80
C GLN A 239 4.72 -10.80 12.53
N TYR A 240 4.17 -11.52 13.50
CA TYR A 240 2.81 -11.98 13.46
C TYR A 240 1.87 -10.94 14.04
N TYR A 241 0.64 -10.92 13.51
CA TYR A 241 -0.39 -9.95 13.85
C TYR A 241 -1.71 -10.65 14.14
N ASP A 242 -2.43 -10.12 15.13
CA ASP A 242 -3.84 -10.36 15.36
C ASP A 242 -4.66 -9.20 14.80
N ILE A 243 -5.90 -9.48 14.40
CA ILE A 243 -6.86 -8.47 13.93
C ILE A 243 -7.92 -8.29 15.03
N GLU A 244 -7.91 -7.14 15.67
CA GLU A 244 -8.87 -6.73 16.68
C GLU A 244 -9.90 -5.78 16.06
N MET A 245 -11.19 -6.08 16.22
CA MET A 245 -12.30 -5.29 15.67
C MET A 245 -13.47 -5.23 16.64
N SER A 246 -14.38 -4.29 16.42
CA SER A 246 -15.59 -4.16 17.23
C SER A 246 -16.57 -5.32 16.99
N GLU A 247 -17.54 -5.51 17.89
CA GLU A 247 -18.60 -6.51 17.70
C GLU A 247 -19.44 -6.21 16.46
N GLU A 248 -19.73 -4.92 16.20
CA GLU A 248 -20.44 -4.47 15.00
C GLU A 248 -19.67 -4.82 13.72
N ASP A 249 -18.36 -4.56 13.69
CA ASP A 249 -17.52 -4.94 12.56
C ASP A 249 -17.48 -6.45 12.34
N ALA A 250 -17.46 -7.23 13.43
CA ALA A 250 -17.49 -8.68 13.37
C ALA A 250 -18.82 -9.21 12.80
N GLN A 251 -19.96 -8.59 13.14
CA GLN A 251 -21.26 -8.92 12.56
C GLN A 251 -21.30 -8.59 11.06
N GLN A 252 -20.77 -7.44 10.69
CA GLN A 252 -20.69 -7.05 9.29
C GLN A 252 -19.78 -7.96 8.46
N LEU A 253 -18.69 -8.44 9.05
CA LEU A 253 -17.80 -9.42 8.40
C LEU A 253 -18.51 -10.72 8.03
N VAL A 254 -19.56 -11.11 8.77
CA VAL A 254 -20.39 -12.27 8.42
C VAL A 254 -21.15 -12.03 7.11
N LEU A 255 -21.69 -10.82 6.92
CA LEU A 255 -22.34 -10.42 5.67
C LEU A 255 -21.34 -10.35 4.52
N ASP A 256 -20.14 -9.81 4.80
CA ASP A 256 -19.05 -9.76 3.83
C ASP A 256 -18.66 -11.17 3.35
N ALA A 257 -18.69 -12.18 4.24
CA ALA A 257 -18.40 -13.57 3.88
C ALA A 257 -19.40 -14.18 2.89
N GLU A 258 -20.67 -13.76 2.93
CA GLU A 258 -21.69 -14.17 1.96
C GLU A 258 -21.45 -13.54 0.58
N ILE A 259 -21.09 -12.25 0.53
CA ILE A 259 -20.70 -11.55 -0.71
C ILE A 259 -19.47 -12.24 -1.31
N ILE A 260 -18.48 -12.57 -0.47
CA ILE A 260 -17.28 -13.26 -0.92
C ILE A 260 -17.63 -14.59 -1.59
N GLU A 261 -18.48 -15.41 -0.97
CA GLU A 261 -18.87 -16.71 -1.51
C GLU A 261 -19.65 -16.59 -2.83
N ASN A 262 -20.62 -15.68 -2.87
CA ASN A 262 -21.58 -15.59 -3.97
C ASN A 262 -21.11 -14.73 -5.14
N GLU A 263 -20.24 -13.74 -4.90
CA GLU A 263 -19.85 -12.75 -5.91
C GLU A 263 -18.35 -12.78 -6.23
N TRP A 264 -17.48 -12.98 -5.24
CA TRP A 264 -16.02 -12.89 -5.47
C TRP A 264 -15.42 -14.23 -5.86
N MET A 265 -15.75 -15.31 -5.15
CA MET A 265 -15.24 -16.65 -5.48
C MET A 265 -15.54 -17.11 -6.92
N PRO A 266 -16.69 -16.75 -7.55
CA PRO A 266 -16.93 -17.02 -8.96
C PRO A 266 -16.01 -16.27 -9.93
N LYS A 267 -15.38 -15.17 -9.51
CA LYS A 267 -14.41 -14.40 -10.31
C LYS A 267 -13.00 -14.99 -10.28
N VAL A 268 -12.76 -16.00 -9.44
CA VAL A 268 -11.44 -16.63 -9.27
C VAL A 268 -11.35 -17.91 -10.09
N SER A 269 -10.29 -18.01 -10.89
CA SER A 269 -9.95 -19.21 -11.67
C SER A 269 -8.53 -19.65 -11.36
N LYS A 270 -8.26 -20.96 -11.31
CA LYS A 270 -6.88 -21.46 -11.14
C LYS A 270 -6.15 -21.45 -12.47
N GLN A 271 -4.89 -21.03 -12.48
CA GLN A 271 -4.05 -21.15 -13.68
C GLN A 271 -3.96 -22.61 -14.10
N GLY A 272 -4.51 -22.93 -15.27
CA GLY A 272 -4.44 -24.27 -15.84
C GLY A 272 -3.05 -24.58 -16.38
N TRP A 273 -2.49 -25.74 -16.03
CA TRP A 273 -1.34 -26.30 -16.74
C TRP A 273 -1.79 -26.70 -18.15
N GLN A 274 -1.53 -25.85 -19.16
CA GLN A 274 -1.58 -26.30 -20.55
C GLN A 274 -0.29 -27.09 -20.86
N TYR A 275 -0.35 -28.40 -20.68
CA TYR A 275 0.59 -29.32 -21.33
C TYR A 275 -0.19 -30.22 -22.28
N GLY A 276 0.14 -30.16 -23.56
CA GLY A 276 -0.38 -31.08 -24.57
C GLY A 276 -0.02 -32.51 -24.18
N GLY A 277 -1.03 -33.34 -23.91
CA GLY A 277 -0.85 -34.76 -23.63
C GLY A 277 -1.86 -35.29 -22.62
N LYS A 278 -2.85 -36.04 -23.13
CA LYS A 278 -3.81 -36.81 -22.33
C LYS A 278 -3.08 -37.62 -21.24
N ARG A 279 -3.30 -37.30 -19.97
CA ARG A 279 -3.32 -38.31 -18.89
C ARG A 279 -4.34 -37.92 -17.82
N SER A 280 -5.27 -38.84 -17.61
CA SER A 280 -6.16 -38.89 -16.46
C SER A 280 -5.31 -38.96 -15.19
N PHE A 281 -5.55 -38.07 -14.23
CA PHE A 281 -5.00 -38.19 -12.89
C PHE A 281 -6.13 -38.22 -11.86
N PHE A 282 -6.00 -39.20 -10.99
CA PHE A 282 -6.87 -39.54 -9.87
C PHE A 282 -7.08 -38.35 -8.94
N GLN A 283 -8.35 -38.09 -8.63
CA GLN A 283 -8.76 -37.26 -7.51
C GLN A 283 -8.51 -38.06 -6.23
N GLN A 284 -7.38 -37.81 -5.55
CA GLN A 284 -7.21 -38.24 -4.16
C GLN A 284 -7.79 -37.14 -3.28
N GLY A 285 -9.03 -37.34 -2.83
CA GLY A 285 -9.65 -36.52 -1.81
C GLY A 285 -8.92 -36.71 -0.48
N GLY A 286 -8.04 -35.77 -0.17
CA GLY A 286 -7.56 -35.54 1.19
C GLY A 286 -8.66 -34.84 1.96
N ASN A 287 -9.48 -35.62 2.66
CA ASN A 287 -10.54 -35.12 3.53
C ASN A 287 -9.88 -34.61 4.82
N GLN A 288 -9.29 -33.42 4.78
CA GLN A 288 -8.88 -32.71 5.97
C GLN A 288 -9.97 -31.69 6.27
N GLN A 289 -10.87 -32.07 7.18
CA GLN A 289 -11.86 -31.14 7.75
C GLN A 289 -11.10 -30.04 8.49
N TYR A 290 -10.88 -28.92 7.81
CA TYR A 290 -10.64 -27.65 8.46
C TYR A 290 -12.01 -27.16 8.95
N PRO A 291 -12.11 -26.64 10.19
CA PRO A 291 -13.40 -26.29 10.78
C PRO A 291 -14.14 -25.32 9.85
N ASN A 292 -15.27 -25.79 9.34
CA ASN A 292 -16.20 -25.05 8.51
C ASN A 292 -16.51 -23.72 9.18
N VAL A 293 -16.16 -22.61 8.51
CA VAL A 293 -16.53 -21.24 8.87
C VAL A 293 -16.04 -20.88 10.28
N TRP A 294 -15.02 -20.03 10.38
CA TRP A 294 -14.76 -19.29 11.62
C TRP A 294 -15.98 -18.40 11.89
N THR A 295 -16.97 -18.98 12.56
CA THR A 295 -18.20 -18.33 12.98
C THR A 295 -17.86 -17.32 14.06
N TYR A 296 -18.66 -16.24 14.09
CA TYR A 296 -18.72 -15.16 15.07
C TYR A 296 -18.21 -15.53 16.49
N ASN A 297 -18.56 -16.72 16.98
CA ASN A 297 -18.21 -17.21 18.31
C ASN A 297 -16.70 -17.28 18.57
N ASN A 298 -15.87 -17.65 17.60
CA ASN A 298 -14.42 -17.77 17.84
C ASN A 298 -13.70 -16.42 17.96
N ILE A 299 -14.29 -15.34 17.41
CA ILE A 299 -13.74 -13.97 17.50
C ILE A 299 -14.19 -13.31 18.80
N VAL A 300 -15.46 -13.52 19.20
CA VAL A 300 -16.03 -12.99 20.44
C VAL A 300 -15.50 -13.71 21.68
N GLU A 301 -15.38 -15.05 21.67
CA GLU A 301 -14.86 -15.81 22.82
C GLU A 301 -13.44 -15.40 23.21
N LYS A 302 -12.60 -15.04 22.23
CA LYS A 302 -11.23 -14.55 22.50
C LYS A 302 -11.19 -13.10 23.01
N SER A 303 -12.13 -12.25 22.62
CA SER A 303 -12.20 -10.86 23.11
C SER A 303 -12.77 -10.80 24.53
N THR A 304 -13.73 -11.67 24.86
CA THR A 304 -14.27 -11.81 26.22
C THR A 304 -13.26 -12.46 27.18
N GLU A 305 -12.53 -13.50 26.76
CA GLU A 305 -11.48 -14.11 27.60
C GLU A 305 -10.32 -13.15 27.94
N LYS A 306 -9.95 -12.24 27.02
CA LYS A 306 -8.96 -11.18 27.29
C LYS A 306 -9.48 -10.14 28.30
N ASN A 307 -10.77 -9.79 28.23
CA ASN A 307 -11.39 -8.82 29.14
C ASN A 307 -11.60 -9.38 30.54
N GLU A 308 -11.95 -10.67 30.70
CA GLU A 308 -12.09 -11.29 32.02
C GLU A 308 -10.74 -11.44 32.75
N LYS A 309 -9.67 -11.79 32.02
CA LYS A 309 -8.31 -11.89 32.61
C LYS A 309 -7.74 -10.52 33.05
N ASN A 310 -8.18 -9.42 32.42
CA ASN A 310 -7.80 -8.06 32.82
C ASN A 310 -8.69 -7.50 33.96
N ALA A 311 -9.89 -8.04 34.17
CA ALA A 311 -10.75 -7.67 35.29
C ALA A 311 -10.29 -8.33 36.61
N ASP A 312 -9.80 -9.57 36.55
CA ASP A 312 -9.32 -10.32 37.73
C ASP A 312 -7.97 -9.82 38.28
N THR A 313 -7.22 -9.02 37.51
CA THR A 313 -5.93 -8.45 37.95
C THR A 313 -6.05 -7.03 38.56
N ASN A 314 -7.22 -6.40 38.51
CA ASN A 314 -7.43 -5.03 39.00
C ASN A 314 -8.29 -4.91 40.27
N SER A 315 -8.69 -6.02 40.89
CA SER A 315 -9.54 -6.01 42.10
C SER A 315 -8.80 -6.29 43.42
N SER A 316 -7.46 -6.37 43.42
CA SER A 316 -6.69 -6.66 44.64
C SER A 316 -5.42 -5.82 44.79
N GLN A 317 -5.54 -4.49 44.81
CA GLN A 317 -4.58 -3.62 45.51
C GLN A 317 -5.17 -2.21 45.64
N PHE A 318 -4.84 -1.53 46.73
CA PHE A 318 -5.28 -0.20 47.17
C PHE A 318 -6.55 -0.14 48.04
N LEU A 319 -6.42 -0.71 49.24
CA LEU A 319 -6.94 -0.10 50.46
C LEU A 319 -5.75 0.30 51.34
N GLY A 320 -5.70 1.57 51.75
CA GLY A 320 -5.00 2.02 52.96
C GLY A 320 -3.84 3.00 52.78
N GLU A 321 -4.01 4.19 53.38
CA GLU A 321 -2.99 5.10 53.95
C GLU A 321 -2.14 5.91 52.94
N ASP A 322 -1.86 7.21 53.09
CA ASP A 322 -2.19 8.21 54.11
C ASP A 322 -1.99 9.62 53.50
N PHE A 323 -2.67 10.61 54.08
CA PHE A 323 -2.41 12.03 53.91
C PHE A 323 -1.02 12.39 54.44
N ASP A 324 -0.19 13.16 53.72
CA ASP A 324 0.16 14.53 54.12
C ASP A 324 1.11 15.27 53.15
N THR A 325 0.80 16.56 53.00
CA THR A 325 1.65 17.75 52.73
C THR A 325 3.03 17.62 52.06
N TYR A 326 3.28 18.42 51.01
CA TYR A 326 4.20 19.57 51.07
C TYR A 326 4.08 20.47 49.81
N LEU A 327 3.83 21.76 50.08
CA LEU A 327 4.03 22.89 49.19
C LEU A 327 5.51 23.05 48.83
N TYR A 328 5.82 23.32 47.55
CA TYR A 328 6.51 24.52 47.06
C TYR A 328 6.40 24.64 45.54
#